data_AF-A0A1A0KH07-F1
#
_entry.id   AF-A0A1A0KH07-F1
#
_cell.length_a   1.000
_cell.length_b   1.000
_cell.length_c   1.000
_cell.angle_alpha   90.00
_cell.angle_beta   90.00
_cell.angle_gamma   90.00
#
_symmetry.space_group_name_H-M   'P 1'
#
loop_
_entity.id
_entity.type
_entity.pdbx_description
1 polymer ?
#
loop_
_entity_poly.entity_id
_entity_poly.type
_entity_poly.pdbx_seq_one_letter_code
_entity_poly.pdbx_strand_id
1 'polypeptide(L)'
;MGAMSWWHWLIVLVVVLLLFGSKKLPDAARGLGQSLRIFKSEVQEMQREGDSTPPKTTASPDEATPQRELPSSDASTTAQSAPDQTKKSA
;
A
#
# COMPACT_ATOMS: atom_id res chain seq x y z
N MET A 1 -12.31 32.82 -23.03
CA MET A 1 -12.54 33.25 -21.64
C MET A 1 -12.65 32.02 -20.75
N GLY A 2 -11.62 31.17 -20.78
CA GLY A 2 -11.53 29.90 -20.06
C GLY A 2 -10.24 29.88 -19.26
N ALA A 3 -10.21 29.06 -18.21
CA ALA A 3 -9.11 28.84 -17.26
C ALA A 3 -9.11 29.63 -15.93
N MET A 4 -10.14 30.44 -15.60
CA MET A 4 -10.29 31.03 -14.25
C MET A 4 -10.94 30.06 -13.23
N SER A 5 -11.45 28.91 -13.67
CA SER A 5 -12.29 28.03 -12.83
C SER A 5 -11.50 27.01 -12.00
N TRP A 6 -10.29 26.62 -12.41
CA TRP A 6 -9.51 25.64 -11.64
C TRP A 6 -9.05 26.20 -10.29
N TRP A 7 -8.67 27.49 -10.27
CA TRP A 7 -8.32 28.20 -9.04
C TRP A 7 -9.49 28.30 -8.07
N HIS A 8 -10.72 28.45 -8.57
CA HIS A 8 -11.92 28.47 -7.73
C HIS A 8 -12.14 27.13 -7.01
N TRP A 9 -11.97 26.00 -7.71
CA TRP A 9 -12.09 24.68 -7.09
C TRP A 9 -11.06 24.46 -5.97
N LEU A 10 -9.83 24.96 -6.13
CA LEU A 10 -8.82 24.90 -5.09
C LEU A 10 -9.24 25.71 -3.84
N ILE A 11 -9.79 26.91 -4.03
CA ILE A 11 -10.28 27.76 -2.93
C ILE A 11 -11.44 27.08 -2.21
N VAL A 12 -12.41 26.51 -2.93
CA VAL A 12 -13.53 25.78 -2.34
C VAL A 12 -13.02 24.59 -1.52
N LEU A 13 -12.07 23.82 -2.03
CA LEU A 13 -11.48 22.70 -1.31
C LEU A 13 -10.84 23.18 0.01
N VAL A 14 -10.06 24.27 -0.02
CA VAL A 14 -9.45 24.85 1.18
C VAL A 14 -10.51 25.28 2.20
N VAL A 15 -11.59 25.94 1.77
CA VAL A 15 -12.68 26.35 2.67
C VAL A 15 -13.36 25.14 3.31
N VAL A 16 -13.62 24.08 2.54
CA VAL A 16 -14.19 22.83 3.07
C VAL A 16 -13.24 22.18 4.08
N LEU A 17 -11.93 22.14 3.79
CA LEU A 17 -10.93 21.63 4.75
C LEU A 17 -10.84 22.48 6.02
N LEU A 18 -11.05 23.79 5.95
CA LEU A 18 -11.09 24.65 7.14
C LEU A 18 -12.34 24.40 7.98
N LEU A 19 -13.49 24.18 7.33
CA LEU A 19 -14.77 23.99 8.03
C LEU A 19 -14.89 22.59 8.66
N PHE A 20 -14.47 21.55 7.91
CA PHE A 20 -14.53 20.16 8.36
C PHE A 20 -13.27 19.73 9.10
N GLY A 21 -12.13 20.38 8.85
CA GLY A 21 -10.83 20.05 9.42
C GLY A 21 -10.06 18.99 8.60
N SER A 22 -8.72 19.05 8.68
CA SER A 22 -7.80 18.16 7.96
C SER A 22 -7.93 16.67 8.32
N LYS A 23 -8.51 16.35 9.47
CA LYS A 23 -8.64 14.97 9.98
C LYS A 23 -9.99 14.33 9.64
N LYS A 24 -11.05 15.12 9.41
CA LYS A 24 -12.40 14.59 9.13
C LYS A 24 -12.66 14.33 7.65
N LEU A 25 -12.07 15.13 6.77
CA LEU A 25 -12.16 14.90 5.33
C LEU A 25 -11.58 13.54 4.89
N PRO A 26 -10.33 13.17 5.26
CA PRO A 26 -9.76 11.89 4.85
C PRO A 26 -10.44 10.71 5.55
N ASP A 27 -10.92 10.89 6.77
CA ASP A 27 -11.63 9.86 7.53
C ASP A 27 -13.01 9.53 6.91
N ALA A 28 -13.79 10.56 6.59
CA ALA A 28 -15.05 10.41 5.87
C ALA A 28 -14.83 9.87 4.44
N ALA A 29 -13.80 10.35 3.73
CA ALA A 29 -13.45 9.84 2.41
C ALA A 29 -13.01 8.38 2.44
N ARG A 30 -12.32 7.92 3.50
CA ARG A 30 -11.97 6.50 3.68
C ARG A 30 -13.22 5.64 3.91
N GLY A 31 -14.13 6.08 4.79
CA GLY A 31 -15.39 5.37 5.03
C GLY A 31 -16.29 5.28 3.79
N LEU A 32 -16.48 6.41 3.09
CA LEU A 32 -17.25 6.47 1.84
C LEU A 32 -16.53 5.72 0.70
N GLY A 33 -15.21 5.81 0.62
CA GLY A 33 -14.42 5.10 -0.38
C GLY A 33 -14.52 3.59 -0.25
N GLN A 34 -14.56 3.07 0.99
CA GLN A 34 -14.73 1.64 1.23
C GLN A 34 -16.11 1.14 0.81
N SER A 35 -17.19 1.88 1.13
CA SER A 35 -18.54 1.50 0.71
C SER A 35 -18.72 1.60 -0.81
N LEU A 36 -18.18 2.66 -1.44
CA LEU A 36 -18.17 2.79 -2.90
C LEU A 36 -17.33 1.70 -3.57
N ARG A 37 -16.22 1.26 -2.96
CA ARG A 37 -15.38 0.19 -3.51
C ARG A 37 -16.13 -1.14 -3.54
N ILE A 38 -16.81 -1.50 -2.46
CA ILE A 38 -17.59 -2.74 -2.39
C ILE A 38 -18.71 -2.69 -3.42
N PHE A 39 -19.47 -1.59 -3.46
CA PHE A 39 -20.51 -1.39 -4.46
C PHE A 39 -19.96 -1.44 -5.90
N LYS A 40 -18.80 -0.83 -6.15
CA LYS A 40 -18.13 -0.85 -7.46
C LYS A 40 -17.70 -2.26 -7.85
N SER A 41 -17.19 -3.05 -6.91
CA SER A 41 -16.80 -4.44 -7.13
C SER A 41 -18.01 -5.32 -7.45
N GLU A 42 -19.11 -5.18 -6.70
CA GLU A 42 -20.35 -5.91 -6.96
C GLU A 42 -20.96 -5.53 -8.33
N VAL A 43 -21.04 -4.23 -8.63
CA VAL A 43 -21.54 -3.74 -9.92
C VAL A 43 -20.62 -4.16 -11.07
N GLN A 44 -19.31 -4.22 -10.85
CA GLN A 44 -18.35 -4.67 -11.85
C GLN A 44 -18.42 -6.19 -12.07
N GLU A 45 -18.69 -6.97 -11.02
CA GLU A 45 -18.92 -8.42 -11.15
C GLU A 45 -20.19 -8.70 -11.96
N MET A 46 -21.28 -7.98 -11.67
CA MET A 46 -22.52 -8.05 -12.47
C MET A 46 -22.29 -7.69 -13.95
N GLN A 47 -21.40 -6.75 -14.24
CA GLN A 47 -21.03 -6.38 -15.61
C GLN A 47 -20.08 -7.39 -16.27
N ARG A 48 -19.25 -8.09 -15.49
CA ARG A 48 -18.28 -9.09 -15.98
C ARG A 48 -18.88 -10.48 -16.14
N GLU A 49 -19.99 -10.78 -15.48
CA GLU A 49 -20.72 -12.04 -15.71
C GLU A 49 -21.34 -12.09 -17.13
N GLY A 50 -21.33 -10.97 -17.86
CA GLY A 50 -21.57 -10.89 -19.30
C GLY A 50 -20.32 -10.97 -20.20
N ASP A 51 -19.10 -10.88 -19.65
CA ASP A 51 -17.83 -10.86 -20.40
C ASP A 51 -16.69 -11.46 -19.54
N SER A 52 -16.40 -12.74 -19.76
CA SER A 52 -15.53 -13.58 -18.92
C SER A 52 -14.10 -13.05 -18.73
N THR A 53 -13.78 -12.39 -17.60
CA THR A 53 -12.39 -12.13 -17.14
C THR A 53 -12.28 -12.02 -15.60
N PRO A 54 -11.41 -12.81 -14.92
CA PRO A 54 -11.37 -12.90 -13.46
C PRO A 54 -10.78 -11.66 -12.75
N PRO A 55 -11.16 -11.37 -11.49
CA PRO A 55 -10.74 -10.16 -10.77
C PRO A 55 -9.35 -10.28 -10.11
N LYS A 56 -8.56 -9.19 -10.18
CA LYS A 56 -7.29 -9.03 -9.45
C LYS A 56 -7.55 -8.54 -8.02
N THR A 57 -7.17 -9.36 -7.04
CA THR A 57 -7.05 -9.02 -5.62
C THR A 57 -6.26 -7.72 -5.44
N THR A 58 -6.92 -6.65 -4.99
CA THR A 58 -6.25 -5.39 -4.60
C THR A 58 -6.10 -5.37 -3.09
N ALA A 59 -4.84 -5.47 -2.65
CA ALA A 59 -4.31 -5.50 -1.30
C ALA A 59 -4.84 -4.39 -0.36
N SER A 60 -5.00 -4.76 0.91
CA SER A 60 -5.21 -3.85 2.04
C SER A 60 -3.90 -3.16 2.42
N PRO A 61 -3.86 -1.82 2.59
CA PRO A 61 -2.80 -1.17 3.36
C PRO A 61 -3.24 -1.12 4.82
N ASP A 62 -2.94 -2.18 5.57
CA ASP A 62 -2.80 -2.11 7.02
C ASP A 62 -1.30 -2.26 7.32
N GLU A 63 -0.57 -1.15 7.17
CA GLU A 63 0.80 -1.04 7.66
C GLU A 63 0.79 0.00 8.77
N ALA A 64 0.45 -0.46 9.98
CA ALA A 64 0.64 0.28 11.20
C ALA A 64 1.06 -0.69 12.32
N THR A 65 2.31 -1.13 12.30
CA THR A 65 2.99 -1.56 13.54
C THR A 65 4.47 -1.19 13.49
N PRO A 66 4.94 -0.23 14.31
CA PRO A 66 6.36 0.10 14.42
C PRO A 66 7.08 -1.00 15.22
N GLN A 67 7.65 -1.99 14.54
CA GLN A 67 8.65 -2.87 15.15
C GLN A 67 10.03 -2.20 15.11
N ARG A 68 10.30 -1.46 16.17
CA ARG A 68 11.66 -1.24 16.66
C ARG A 68 12.02 -2.44 17.53
N GLU A 69 12.71 -3.43 16.97
CA GLU A 69 13.54 -4.34 17.76
C GLU A 69 14.67 -4.89 16.87
N LEU A 70 15.87 -4.35 17.09
CA LEU A 70 17.12 -4.91 16.59
C LEU A 70 17.57 -5.97 17.59
N PRO A 71 17.67 -7.26 17.21
CA PRO A 71 18.71 -8.12 17.74
C PRO A 71 19.92 -8.00 16.80
N SER A 72 20.96 -7.35 17.33
CA SER A 72 22.32 -7.44 16.81
C SER A 72 22.92 -8.82 17.12
N SER A 73 23.88 -9.26 16.28
CA SER A 73 24.67 -10.50 16.35
C SER A 73 23.86 -11.78 16.14
N ASP A 74 24.21 -12.68 15.22
CA ASP A 74 25.52 -13.29 15.04
C ASP A 74 25.60 -13.98 13.65
N ALA A 75 26.80 -14.44 13.27
CA ALA A 75 27.09 -15.30 12.11
C ALA A 75 27.19 -14.67 10.70
N SER A 76 28.24 -13.86 10.49
CA SER A 76 28.97 -13.83 9.21
C SER A 76 30.40 -13.33 9.41
N THR A 77 31.32 -14.22 9.81
CA THR A 77 32.77 -14.07 9.57
C THR A 77 33.45 -15.44 9.74
N THR A 78 33.82 -16.01 8.59
CA THR A 78 35.15 -16.59 8.31
C THR A 78 35.82 -17.42 9.41
N ALA A 79 35.73 -18.74 9.30
CA ALA A 79 36.85 -19.66 9.54
C ALA A 79 36.50 -21.06 9.05
N GLN A 80 37.46 -21.72 8.39
CA GLN A 80 37.61 -23.18 8.35
C GLN A 80 36.90 -23.97 7.23
N SER A 81 37.25 -23.66 5.98
CA SER A 81 37.24 -24.63 4.87
C SER A 81 38.67 -24.85 4.37
N ALA A 82 39.49 -25.57 5.16
CA ALA A 82 40.73 -26.27 4.78
C ALA A 82 41.32 -26.96 6.02
N PRO A 83 41.39 -28.30 6.05
CA PRO A 83 42.68 -28.96 5.87
C PRO A 83 42.57 -30.16 4.90
N ASP A 84 43.49 -30.26 3.94
CA ASP A 84 44.62 -31.20 4.01
C ASP A 84 44.20 -32.66 3.75
N GLN A 85 44.25 -33.09 2.48
CA GLN A 85 44.58 -34.47 2.10
C GLN A 85 44.99 -34.49 0.62
N THR A 86 46.28 -34.29 0.32
CA THR A 86 46.89 -34.85 -0.90
C THR A 86 48.24 -35.47 -0.57
N LYS A 87 48.44 -36.69 -1.07
CA LYS A 87 49.68 -37.50 -1.16
C LYS A 87 49.98 -38.34 0.09
N LYS A 88 49.76 -39.66 0.04
CA LYS A 88 50.64 -40.68 -0.58
C LYS A 88 52.04 -40.63 0.05
N SER A 89 52.39 -41.58 0.92
CA SER A 89 53.70 -42.28 1.03
C SER A 89 53.88 -42.91 2.43
N ALA A 90 53.95 -44.26 2.49
CA ALA A 90 54.62 -45.14 3.45
C ALA A 90 53.77 -46.40 3.69
#